data_AF-A0A6B2G593-F1
#
_entry.id   AF-A0A6B2G593-F1
#
_cell.length_a   1.000
_cell.length_b   1.000
_cell.length_c   1.000
_cell.angle_alpha   90.00
_cell.angle_beta   90.00
_cell.angle_gamma   90.00
#
_symmetry.space_group_name_H-M   'P 1'
#
loop_
_entity.id
_entity.type
_entity.pdbx_description
1 polymer ?
#
loop_
_entity_poly.entity_id
_entity_poly.type
_entity_poly.pdbx_seq_one_letter_code
_entity_poly.pdbx_strand_id
1 'polypeptide(L)'
;MRSKFLAKSGALKVLSFLISAECDSELCKKFIQSSGLKGLFPMFLFPPKCSKRVGISTDDVEEYCCSIIFSLLKHLQGEWRDRIIAKFIENNLIKVDRLMELFLKYNHKDTIANKKIDIRRRELDKQNRLVDDEMEEQFYFDRLEVGLFSLQHITCIICDLILNEITE
;
A
#
# COMPACT_ATOMS: atom_id res chain seq x y z
N MET A 1 -7.85 16.93 18.92
CA MET A 1 -6.87 16.23 18.05
C MET A 1 -7.34 14.84 17.62
N ARG A 2 -7.94 14.00 18.49
CA ARG A 2 -8.50 12.67 18.15
C ARG A 2 -9.63 12.68 17.09
N SER A 3 -10.57 13.63 17.14
CA SER A 3 -11.66 13.73 16.15
C SER A 3 -11.16 14.05 14.74
N LYS A 4 -10.15 14.93 14.62
CA LYS A 4 -9.50 15.27 13.35
C LYS A 4 -8.77 14.07 12.74
N PHE A 5 -8.24 13.16 13.58
CA PHE A 5 -7.56 11.95 13.10
C PHE A 5 -8.55 10.89 12.59
N LEU A 6 -9.59 10.59 13.36
CA LEU A 6 -10.68 9.68 12.95
C LEU A 6 -11.34 10.12 11.65
N ALA A 7 -11.67 11.42 11.52
CA ALA A 7 -12.22 11.98 10.29
C ALA A 7 -11.23 11.88 9.11
N LYS A 8 -9.92 12.05 9.36
CA LYS A 8 -8.88 11.93 8.33
C LYS A 8 -8.67 10.49 7.87
N SER A 9 -8.62 9.52 8.77
CA SER A 9 -8.46 8.11 8.41
C SER A 9 -9.71 7.53 7.76
N GLY A 10 -10.90 7.92 8.22
CA GLY A 10 -12.15 7.59 7.53
C GLY A 10 -12.20 8.19 6.12
N ALA A 11 -11.86 9.47 5.97
CA ALA A 11 -11.76 10.10 4.66
C ALA A 11 -10.71 9.44 3.77
N LEU A 12 -9.57 9.03 4.32
CA LEU A 12 -8.52 8.34 3.57
C LEU A 12 -8.99 6.98 3.04
N LYS A 13 -9.74 6.22 3.86
CA LYS A 13 -10.38 4.96 3.42
C LYS A 13 -11.40 5.19 2.30
N VAL A 14 -12.22 6.23 2.41
CA VAL A 14 -13.16 6.58 1.32
C VAL A 14 -12.40 6.98 0.07
N LEU A 15 -11.34 7.79 0.21
CA LEU A 15 -10.51 8.21 -0.92
C LEU A 15 -9.80 7.03 -1.59
N SER A 16 -9.27 6.06 -0.83
CA SER A 16 -8.63 4.87 -1.40
C SER A 16 -9.64 4.01 -2.16
N PHE A 17 -10.88 3.94 -1.69
CA PHE A 17 -11.96 3.26 -2.41
C PHE A 17 -12.34 3.99 -3.70
N LEU A 18 -12.53 5.32 -3.62
CA LEU A 18 -12.90 6.16 -4.78
C LEU A 18 -11.82 6.21 -5.85
N ILE A 19 -10.54 6.24 -5.45
CA ILE A 19 -9.37 6.35 -6.33
C ILE A 19 -8.80 4.95 -6.65
N SER A 20 -9.56 3.88 -6.45
CA SER A 20 -9.08 2.51 -6.67
C SER A 20 -8.77 2.18 -8.15
N ALA A 21 -8.31 0.96 -8.41
CA ALA A 21 -7.78 0.50 -9.70
C ALA A 21 -8.76 0.59 -10.90
N GLU A 22 -10.04 0.86 -10.65
CA GLU A 22 -11.13 1.00 -11.63
C GLU A 22 -11.60 2.46 -11.80
N CYS A 23 -10.85 3.41 -11.25
CA CYS A 23 -11.22 4.82 -11.21
C CYS A 23 -11.07 5.54 -12.56
N ASP A 24 -11.97 6.48 -12.83
CA ASP A 24 -11.85 7.44 -13.92
C ASP A 24 -10.64 8.36 -13.69
N SER A 25 -9.78 8.52 -14.70
CA SER A 25 -8.63 9.43 -14.69
C SER A 25 -9.01 10.85 -14.25
N GLU A 26 -10.25 11.27 -14.51
CA GLU A 26 -10.77 12.58 -14.11
C GLU A 26 -10.85 12.77 -12.59
N LEU A 27 -11.19 11.73 -11.83
CA LEU A 27 -11.21 11.78 -10.36
C LEU A 27 -9.79 11.92 -9.78
N CYS A 28 -8.84 11.18 -10.35
CA CYS A 28 -7.42 11.29 -10.01
C CYS A 28 -6.88 12.71 -10.26
N LYS A 29 -7.26 13.34 -11.38
CA LYS A 29 -6.89 14.75 -11.68
C LYS A 29 -7.51 15.72 -10.67
N LYS A 30 -8.79 15.58 -10.36
CA LYS A 30 -9.49 16.41 -9.36
C LYS A 30 -8.86 16.31 -7.98
N PHE A 31 -8.37 15.12 -7.60
CA PHE A 31 -7.63 14.93 -6.36
C PHE A 31 -6.34 15.76 -6.32
N ILE A 32 -5.54 15.75 -7.40
CA ILE A 32 -4.32 16.56 -7.50
C ILE A 32 -4.65 18.06 -7.49
N GLN A 33 -5.65 18.49 -8.27
CA GLN A 33 -6.10 19.89 -8.34
C GLN A 33 -6.53 20.42 -6.97
N SER A 34 -7.17 19.58 -6.16
CA SER A 34 -7.61 19.91 -4.79
C SER A 34 -6.47 19.90 -3.76
N SER A 35 -5.21 19.92 -4.20
CA SER A 35 -4.01 19.81 -3.35
C SER A 35 -3.95 18.52 -2.52
N GLY A 36 -4.56 17.42 -3.00
CA GLY A 36 -4.59 16.13 -2.30
C GLY A 36 -3.20 15.59 -1.97
N LEU A 37 -2.21 15.83 -2.83
CA LEU A 37 -0.81 15.42 -2.61
C LEU A 37 -0.20 16.06 -1.35
N LYS A 38 -0.60 17.29 -0.99
CA LYS A 38 -0.12 17.96 0.24
C LYS A 38 -0.64 17.30 1.51
N GLY A 39 -1.79 16.62 1.45
CA GLY A 39 -2.33 15.84 2.56
C GLY A 39 -1.80 14.40 2.59
N LEU A 40 -1.65 13.79 1.42
CA LEU A 40 -1.27 12.38 1.27
C LEU A 40 0.17 12.10 1.69
N PHE A 41 1.15 12.81 1.14
CA PHE A 41 2.57 12.51 1.37
C PHE A 41 3.04 12.69 2.82
N PRO A 42 2.53 13.67 3.60
CA PRO A 42 2.81 13.72 5.03
C PRO A 42 2.26 12.51 5.80
N MET A 43 1.09 11.97 5.41
CA MET A 43 0.54 10.76 6.03
C MET A 43 1.32 9.50 5.63
N PHE A 44 1.84 9.46 4.39
CA PHE A 44 2.71 8.38 3.91
C PHE A 44 4.07 8.35 4.65
N LEU A 45 4.71 9.51 4.84
CA LEU A 45 5.98 9.63 5.55
C LEU A 45 5.82 9.40 7.05
N PHE A 46 4.79 9.99 7.66
CA PHE A 46 4.58 9.99 9.11
C PHE A 46 3.17 9.52 9.45
N PRO A 47 2.86 8.22 9.27
CA PRO A 47 1.57 7.70 9.65
C PRO A 47 1.38 7.87 11.17
N PRO A 48 0.27 8.49 11.61
CA PRO A 48 0.02 8.72 13.03
C PRO A 48 -0.10 7.39 13.77
N LYS A 49 0.59 7.27 14.91
CA LYS A 49 0.55 6.07 15.74
C LYS A 49 -0.86 5.87 16.31
N CYS A 50 -1.55 4.83 15.84
CA CYS A 50 -2.92 4.53 16.24
C CYS A 50 -2.97 3.49 17.35
N SER A 51 -3.90 3.66 18.30
CA SER A 51 -4.24 2.63 19.26
C SER A 51 -5.38 1.77 18.70
N LYS A 52 -5.27 0.43 18.80
CA LYS A 52 -6.27 -0.55 18.33
C LYS A 52 -7.71 -0.27 18.79
N ARG A 53 -7.93 0.54 19.83
CA ARG A 53 -9.26 0.97 20.32
C ARG A 53 -10.07 1.80 19.32
N VAL A 54 -9.44 2.31 18.26
CA VAL A 54 -10.05 3.25 17.30
C VAL A 54 -10.49 2.54 16.00
N GLY A 55 -10.21 1.24 15.85
CA GLY A 55 -10.62 0.45 14.69
C GLY A 55 -9.86 0.74 13.39
N ILE A 56 -8.83 1.60 13.44
CA ILE A 56 -7.91 1.86 12.32
C ILE A 56 -6.48 1.74 12.86
N SER A 57 -5.69 0.88 12.22
CA SER A 57 -4.29 0.62 12.54
C SER A 57 -3.36 1.56 11.75
N THR A 58 -2.09 1.63 12.15
CA THR A 58 -1.05 2.30 11.34
C THR A 58 -0.87 1.63 9.98
N ASP A 59 -1.00 0.31 9.95
CA ASP A 59 -0.82 -0.49 8.74
C ASP A 59 -1.96 -0.23 7.75
N ASP A 60 -3.18 0.04 8.24
CA ASP A 60 -4.32 0.42 7.40
C ASP A 60 -4.09 1.77 6.73
N VAL A 61 -3.52 2.73 7.48
CA VAL A 61 -3.21 4.07 6.94
C VAL A 61 -2.11 3.97 5.88
N GLU A 62 -1.08 3.15 6.13
CA GLU A 62 -0.02 2.87 5.17
C GLU A 62 -0.59 2.21 3.90
N GLU A 63 -1.48 1.24 4.05
CA GLU A 63 -2.17 0.58 2.93
C GLU A 63 -2.98 1.57 2.09
N TYR A 64 -3.82 2.39 2.73
CA TYR A 64 -4.64 3.37 2.01
C TYR A 64 -3.76 4.39 1.27
N CYS A 65 -2.65 4.83 1.88
CA CYS A 65 -1.70 5.71 1.20
C CYS A 65 -1.09 5.04 -0.02
N CYS A 66 -0.59 3.81 0.12
CA CYS A 66 0.04 3.07 -0.99
C CYS A 66 -0.96 2.79 -2.11
N SER A 67 -2.20 2.43 -1.77
CA SER A 67 -3.26 2.19 -2.74
C SER A 67 -3.61 3.44 -3.56
N ILE A 68 -3.71 4.60 -2.91
CA ILE A 68 -3.94 5.87 -3.61
C ILE A 68 -2.76 6.20 -4.51
N ILE A 69 -1.53 6.12 -4.02
CA ILE A 69 -0.32 6.43 -4.79
C ILE A 69 -0.22 5.52 -6.03
N PHE A 70 -0.38 4.21 -5.84
CA PHE A 70 -0.37 3.24 -6.94
C PHE A 70 -1.40 3.58 -8.01
N SER A 71 -2.63 3.88 -7.58
CA SER A 71 -3.72 4.17 -8.51
C SER A 71 -3.54 5.51 -9.23
N LEU A 72 -2.96 6.51 -8.58
CA LEU A 72 -2.59 7.77 -9.22
C LEU A 72 -1.54 7.55 -10.31
N LEU A 73 -0.48 6.78 -10.02
CA LEU A 73 0.57 6.44 -10.99
C LEU A 73 0.02 5.62 -12.17
N LYS A 74 -0.92 4.70 -11.91
CA LYS A 74 -1.54 3.86 -12.93
C LYS A 74 -2.41 4.64 -13.94
N HIS A 75 -3.18 5.64 -13.48
CA HIS A 75 -4.21 6.30 -14.31
C HIS A 75 -3.86 7.70 -14.80
N LEU A 76 -2.80 8.31 -14.27
CA LEU A 76 -2.38 9.66 -14.67
C LEU A 76 -1.18 9.60 -15.62
N GLN A 77 -1.17 10.54 -16.56
CA GLN A 77 -0.19 10.65 -17.65
C GLN A 77 0.20 12.12 -17.87
N GLY A 78 1.36 12.35 -18.48
CA GLY A 78 1.91 13.68 -18.75
C GLY A 78 2.09 14.50 -17.47
N GLU A 79 1.79 15.81 -17.53
CA GLU A 79 2.02 16.75 -16.42
C GLU A 79 1.42 16.29 -15.07
N TRP A 80 0.30 15.57 -15.08
CA TRP A 80 -0.32 15.05 -13.85
C TRP A 80 0.52 13.97 -13.19
N ARG A 81 1.18 13.14 -14.00
CA ARG A 81 2.11 12.10 -13.56
C ARG A 81 3.42 12.72 -13.08
N ASP A 82 3.97 13.67 -13.82
CA ASP A 82 5.22 14.38 -13.47
C ASP A 82 5.11 15.03 -12.08
N ARG A 83 3.94 15.59 -11.76
CA ARG A 83 3.65 16.15 -10.42
C ARG A 83 3.74 15.12 -9.29
N ILE A 84 3.41 13.85 -9.54
CA ILE A 84 3.55 12.77 -8.56
C ILE A 84 5.02 12.38 -8.44
N ILE A 85 5.71 12.24 -9.56
CA ILE A 85 7.11 11.82 -9.58
C ILE A 85 8.00 12.88 -8.92
N ALA A 86 7.71 14.17 -9.12
CA ALA A 86 8.36 15.27 -8.40
C ALA A 86 8.27 15.12 -6.87
N LYS A 87 7.20 14.51 -6.33
CA LYS A 87 7.08 14.24 -4.88
C LYS A 87 7.99 13.12 -4.40
N PHE A 88 8.41 12.21 -5.28
CA PHE A 88 9.40 11.18 -4.98
C PHE A 88 10.83 11.69 -5.11
N ILE A 89 11.07 12.66 -6.01
CA ILE A 89 12.39 13.26 -6.23
C ILE A 89 12.73 14.32 -5.16
N GLU A 90 11.74 15.04 -4.62
CA GLU A 90 11.97 16.09 -3.63
C GLU A 90 12.63 15.60 -2.32
N ASN A 91 13.35 16.51 -1.65
CA ASN A 91 13.97 16.28 -0.33
C ASN A 91 14.89 15.05 -0.28
N ASN A 92 15.83 14.95 -1.21
CA ASN A 92 16.82 13.86 -1.28
C ASN A 92 16.18 12.47 -1.28
N LEU A 93 15.10 12.29 -2.07
CA LEU A 93 14.43 11.00 -2.22
C LEU A 93 13.86 10.41 -0.92
N ILE A 94 13.57 11.23 0.10
CA ILE A 94 13.07 10.73 1.39
C ILE A 94 11.78 9.89 1.28
N LYS A 95 10.99 10.07 0.21
CA LYS A 95 9.80 9.26 -0.06
C LYS A 95 10.17 7.88 -0.60
N VAL A 96 11.23 7.80 -1.40
CA VAL A 96 11.80 6.54 -1.87
C VAL A 96 12.39 5.77 -0.70
N ASP A 97 13.13 6.43 0.20
CA ASP A 97 13.64 5.79 1.42
C ASP A 97 12.49 5.19 2.25
N ARG A 98 11.43 5.96 2.46
CA ARG A 98 10.22 5.49 3.16
C ARG A 98 9.54 4.33 2.41
N LEU A 99 9.48 4.40 1.09
CA LEU A 99 8.89 3.33 0.26
C LEU A 99 9.68 2.03 0.41
N MET A 100 11.02 2.10 0.43
CA MET A 100 11.90 0.97 0.67
C MET A 100 11.77 0.43 2.11
N GLU A 101 11.63 1.30 3.10
CA GLU A 101 11.35 0.89 4.49
C GLU A 101 10.04 0.09 4.58
N LEU A 102 8.98 0.57 3.93
CA LEU A 102 7.69 -0.13 3.86
C LEU A 102 7.82 -1.46 3.12
N PHE A 103 8.54 -1.50 2.01
CA PHE A 103 8.81 -2.74 1.27
C PHE A 103 9.47 -3.78 2.17
N LEU A 104 10.54 -3.41 2.89
CA LEU A 104 11.24 -4.32 3.81
C LEU A 104 10.33 -4.78 4.95
N LYS A 105 9.54 -3.86 5.53
CA LYS A 105 8.57 -4.17 6.61
C LYS A 105 7.55 -5.23 6.17
N TYR A 106 6.87 -5.01 5.05
CA TYR A 106 5.80 -5.92 4.60
C TYR A 106 6.35 -7.20 3.97
N ASN A 107 7.49 -7.14 3.26
CA ASN A 107 8.17 -8.33 2.76
C ASN A 107 8.60 -9.26 3.90
N HIS A 108 9.10 -8.71 5.00
CA HIS A 108 9.44 -9.50 6.18
C HIS A 108 8.22 -10.20 6.78
N LYS A 109 7.08 -9.50 6.88
CA LYS A 109 5.81 -10.07 7.35
C LYS A 109 5.31 -11.20 6.44
N ASP A 110 5.27 -10.99 5.12
CA ASP A 110 4.86 -12.02 4.15
C ASP A 110 5.81 -13.22 4.18
N THR A 111 7.12 -12.99 4.31
CA THR A 111 8.11 -14.06 4.45
C THR A 111 7.85 -14.94 5.69
N ILE A 112 7.48 -14.34 6.82
CA ILE A 112 7.11 -15.09 8.03
C ILE A 112 5.82 -15.89 7.80
N ALA A 113 4.81 -15.29 7.17
CA ALA A 113 3.55 -15.98 6.86
C ALA A 113 3.79 -17.18 5.92
N ASN A 114 4.55 -16.99 4.84
CA ASN A 114 4.92 -18.06 3.91
C ASN A 114 5.67 -19.19 4.60
N LYS A 115 6.60 -18.89 5.51
CA LYS A 115 7.30 -19.93 6.28
C LYS A 115 6.34 -20.77 7.14
N LYS A 116 5.30 -20.16 7.72
CA LYS A 116 4.28 -20.90 8.49
C LYS A 116 3.44 -21.78 7.58
N ILE A 117 3.05 -21.26 6.41
CA ILE A 117 2.33 -22.01 5.39
C ILE A 117 3.16 -23.20 4.91
N ASP A 118 4.45 -23.02 4.62
CA ASP A 118 5.37 -24.08 4.21
C ASP A 118 5.50 -25.18 5.26
N ILE A 119 5.58 -24.81 6.54
CA ILE A 119 5.61 -25.79 7.64
C ILE A 119 4.31 -26.61 7.64
N ARG A 120 3.17 -25.93 7.53
CA ARG A 120 1.85 -26.59 7.53
C ARG A 120 1.66 -27.51 6.32
N ARG A 121 2.11 -27.10 5.13
CA ARG A 121 2.14 -27.96 3.94
C ARG A 121 2.96 -29.23 4.17
N ARG A 122 4.18 -29.09 4.71
CA ARG A 122 5.03 -30.26 5.04
C ARG A 122 4.41 -31.18 6.11
N GLU A 123 3.64 -30.65 7.05
CA GLU A 123 2.94 -31.45 8.05
C GLU A 123 1.81 -32.28 7.42
N LEU A 124 1.07 -31.72 6.47
CA LEU A 124 0.04 -32.42 5.72
C LEU A 124 0.63 -33.51 4.82
N ASP A 125 1.74 -33.20 4.15
CA ASP A 125 2.48 -34.18 3.33
C ASP A 125 2.90 -35.40 4.17
N LYS A 126 3.40 -35.18 5.39
CA LYS A 126 3.75 -36.26 6.34
C LYS A 126 2.54 -37.09 6.77
N GLN A 127 1.34 -36.51 6.73
CA GLN A 127 0.08 -37.18 7.03
C GLN A 127 -0.57 -37.81 5.78
N ASN A 128 0.09 -37.76 4.62
CA ASN A 128 -0.49 -38.14 3.31
C ASN A 128 -1.81 -37.42 3.00
N ARG A 129 -1.96 -36.18 3.47
CA ARG A 129 -3.11 -35.32 3.17
C ARG A 129 -2.69 -34.28 2.13
N LEU A 130 -3.52 -34.11 1.11
CA LEU A 130 -3.32 -33.06 0.12
C LEU A 130 -3.85 -31.73 0.66
N VAL A 131 -3.27 -30.63 0.18
CA VAL A 131 -3.86 -29.30 0.35
C VAL A 131 -5.01 -29.19 -0.64
N ASP A 132 -6.21 -28.94 -0.13
CA ASP A 132 -7.40 -28.68 -0.95
C ASP A 132 -7.56 -27.16 -1.20
N ASP A 133 -8.57 -26.81 -2.00
CA ASP A 133 -8.83 -25.43 -2.39
C ASP A 133 -9.17 -24.53 -1.19
N GLU A 134 -9.90 -25.04 -0.19
CA GLU A 134 -10.25 -24.29 1.03
C GLU A 134 -8.99 -23.94 1.84
N MET A 135 -8.03 -24.86 1.91
CA MET A 135 -6.76 -24.62 2.57
C MET A 135 -5.88 -23.61 1.83
N GLU A 136 -5.86 -23.64 0.49
CA GLU A 136 -5.17 -22.63 -0.32
C GLU A 136 -5.79 -21.23 -0.14
N GLU A 137 -7.12 -21.12 -0.11
CA GLU A 137 -7.80 -19.88 0.20
C GLU A 137 -7.42 -19.36 1.58
N GLN A 138 -7.40 -20.23 2.60
CA GLN A 138 -6.98 -19.83 3.95
C GLN A 138 -5.53 -19.33 3.98
N PHE A 139 -4.60 -20.00 3.27
CA PHE A 139 -3.22 -19.53 3.15
C PHE A 139 -3.12 -18.17 2.48
N TYR A 140 -3.96 -17.92 1.47
CA TYR A 140 -4.03 -16.61 0.84
C TYR A 140 -4.57 -15.54 1.81
N PHE A 141 -5.64 -15.84 2.56
CA PHE A 141 -6.16 -14.94 3.59
C PHE A 141 -5.13 -14.63 4.68
N ASP A 142 -4.39 -15.63 5.17
CA ASP A 142 -3.32 -15.46 6.16
C ASP A 142 -2.24 -14.48 5.66
N ARG A 143 -1.94 -14.51 4.34
CA ARG A 143 -1.01 -13.55 3.72
C ARG A 143 -1.61 -12.15 3.58
N LEU A 144 -2.89 -12.04 3.24
CA LEU A 144 -3.59 -10.76 3.18
C LEU A 144 -3.62 -10.09 4.56
N GLU A 145 -3.87 -10.83 5.64
CA GLU A 145 -3.90 -10.30 7.01
C GLU A 145 -2.56 -9.69 7.45
N VAL A 146 -1.44 -10.21 6.92
CA VAL A 146 -0.11 -9.65 7.23
C VAL A 146 0.31 -8.50 6.30
N GLY A 147 -0.54 -8.13 5.34
CA GLY A 147 -0.35 -6.98 4.46
C GLY A 147 0.25 -7.33 3.09
N LEU A 148 -0.03 -8.50 2.53
CA LEU A 148 0.37 -8.87 1.16
C LEU A 148 -0.10 -7.83 0.13
N PHE A 149 -1.32 -7.30 0.27
CA PHE A 149 -1.85 -6.31 -0.65
C PHE A 149 -1.04 -5.00 -0.63
N SER A 150 -0.69 -4.54 0.57
CA SER A 150 0.22 -3.40 0.75
C SER A 150 1.58 -3.64 0.08
N LEU A 151 2.16 -4.83 0.28
CA LEU A 151 3.42 -5.22 -0.36
C LEU A 151 3.34 -5.15 -1.88
N GLN A 152 2.29 -5.70 -2.48
CA GLN A 152 2.10 -5.70 -3.93
C GLN A 152 2.01 -4.27 -4.49
N HIS A 153 1.22 -3.38 -3.87
CA HIS A 153 1.15 -1.99 -4.27
C HIS A 153 2.51 -1.28 -4.16
N ILE A 154 3.24 -1.49 -3.06
CA ILE A 154 4.58 -0.93 -2.88
C ILE A 154 5.51 -1.41 -4.00
N THR A 155 5.53 -2.71 -4.28
CA THR A 155 6.35 -3.27 -5.37
C THR A 155 5.98 -2.68 -6.71
N CYS A 156 4.68 -2.54 -7.03
CA CYS A 156 4.26 -1.91 -8.27
C CYS A 156 4.69 -0.45 -8.36
N ILE A 157 4.59 0.32 -7.28
CA ILE A 157 5.10 1.72 -7.25
C ILE A 157 6.60 1.73 -7.50
N ILE A 158 7.38 0.87 -6.84
CA ILE A 158 8.84 0.78 -7.04
C ILE A 158 9.16 0.47 -8.50
N CYS A 159 8.52 -0.56 -9.08
CA CYS A 159 8.71 -0.92 -10.47
C CYS A 159 8.34 0.23 -11.41
N ASP A 160 7.22 0.91 -11.16
CA ASP A 160 6.75 2.03 -11.97
C ASP A 160 7.72 3.22 -11.94
N LEU A 161 8.32 3.52 -10.77
CA LEU A 161 9.32 4.56 -10.64
C LEU A 161 10.64 4.21 -11.36
N ILE A 162 11.09 2.96 -11.23
CA ILE A 162 12.34 2.49 -11.87
C ILE A 162 12.18 2.45 -13.39
N LEU A 163 11.07 1.90 -13.90
CA LEU A 163 10.86 1.70 -15.33
C LEU A 163 10.62 3.00 -16.09
N ASN A 164 10.05 4.01 -15.44
CA ASN A 164 9.62 5.21 -16.13
C ASN A 164 10.53 6.43 -15.93
N GLU A 165 11.22 6.65 -14.80
CA GLU A 165 11.90 7.96 -14.57
C GLU A 165 13.13 8.03 -13.63
N ILE A 166 13.79 6.93 -13.19
CA ILE A 166 15.05 7.06 -12.38
C ILE A 166 16.33 7.05 -13.27
N THR A 167 16.21 7.04 -14.60
CA THR A 167 17.35 6.93 -15.54
C THR A 167 17.53 8.12 -16.50
N GLU A 168 17.15 9.33 -16.12
CA GLU A 168 17.64 10.56 -16.78
C GLU A 168 18.24 11.55 -15.79
#